data_AF-A0A380FGN4-F1
#
_entry.id   AF-A0A380FGN4-F1
#
_cell.length_a   1.000
_cell.length_b   1.000
_cell.length_c   1.000
_cell.angle_alpha   90.00
_cell.angle_beta   90.00
_cell.angle_gamma   90.00
#
_symmetry.space_group_name_H-M   'P 1'
#
loop_
_entity.id
_entity.type
_entity.pdbx_description
1 polymer ?
#
loop_
_entity_poly.entity_id
_entity_poly.type
_entity_poly.pdbx_seq_one_letter_code
_entity_poly.pdbx_strand_id
1 'polypeptide(L)'
;MSFYFTEKPFERFGKTLIEEVNLSVEPGEHIAIVGDNGVGKSTLLNAIYNKYNDSTYLMDQELSKYKNETAINYIMSWYPELLDIKLAMQTDYEKIGDYIELNGYEIEEQIIFTSKAIKFRRVRFR
;
A
#
# COMPACT_ATOMS: atom_id res chain seq x y z
N MET A 1 12.54 -0.45 16.85
CA MET A 1 13.52 -1.53 16.66
C MET A 1 13.87 -1.55 15.19
N SER A 2 15.15 -1.48 14.85
CA SER A 2 15.63 -1.57 13.47
C SER A 2 15.52 -3.04 13.02
N PHE A 3 14.89 -3.27 11.88
CA PHE A 3 14.76 -4.59 11.27
C PHE A 3 16.00 -4.84 10.42
N TYR A 4 16.65 -6.00 10.58
CA TYR A 4 17.69 -6.47 9.68
C TYR A 4 17.35 -7.87 9.19
N PHE A 5 17.35 -8.06 7.87
CA PHE A 5 17.12 -9.35 7.25
C PHE A 5 18.26 -9.67 6.30
N THR A 6 18.89 -10.80 6.58
CA THR A 6 19.90 -11.44 5.75
C THR A 6 19.52 -12.91 5.67
N GLU A 7 19.48 -13.45 4.46
CA GLU A 7 19.24 -14.87 4.22
C GLU A 7 20.06 -15.37 3.02
N LYS A 8 20.48 -16.63 3.10
CA LYS A 8 21.19 -17.37 2.05
C LYS A 8 20.29 -17.57 0.81
N PRO A 9 20.82 -18.03 -0.34
CA PRO A 9 20.07 -18.06 -1.59
C PRO A 9 18.70 -18.75 -1.47
N PHE A 10 17.63 -18.10 -1.94
CA PHE A 10 16.32 -18.75 -2.09
C PHE A 10 16.31 -19.55 -3.38
N GLU A 11 16.19 -20.87 -3.25
CA GLU A 11 15.91 -21.75 -4.38
C GLU A 11 14.46 -22.21 -4.35
N ARG A 12 13.79 -22.13 -5.50
CA ARG A 12 12.46 -22.73 -5.69
C ARG A 12 12.47 -23.50 -7.01
N PHE A 13 12.04 -24.75 -6.98
CA PHE A 13 12.02 -25.64 -8.15
C PHE A 13 13.38 -25.76 -8.85
N GLY A 14 14.48 -25.75 -8.10
CA GLY A 14 15.84 -25.84 -8.65
C GLY A 14 16.36 -24.55 -9.31
N LYS A 15 15.64 -23.43 -9.18
CA LYS A 15 16.09 -22.10 -9.62
C LYS A 15 16.35 -21.21 -8.42
N THR A 16 17.54 -20.61 -8.36
CA THR A 16 17.84 -19.51 -7.46
C THR A 16 17.00 -18.29 -7.84
N LEU A 17 16.10 -17.88 -6.97
CA LEU A 17 15.24 -16.70 -7.12
C LEU A 17 15.88 -15.47 -6.50
N ILE A 18 16.62 -15.64 -5.41
CA ILE A 18 17.29 -14.58 -4.67
C ILE A 18 18.67 -15.10 -4.29
N GLU A 19 19.74 -14.44 -4.74
CA GLU A 19 21.11 -14.86 -4.42
C GLU A 19 21.51 -14.43 -3.01
N GLU A 20 21.31 -13.16 -2.69
CA GLU A 20 21.57 -12.56 -1.39
C GLU A 20 20.69 -11.32 -1.23
N VAL A 21 20.07 -11.14 -0.05
CA VAL A 21 19.32 -9.92 0.30
C VAL A 21 19.81 -9.42 1.65
N ASN A 22 20.25 -8.17 1.66
CA ASN A 22 20.52 -7.42 2.87
C ASN A 22 19.52 -6.27 2.95
N LEU A 23 18.54 -6.40 3.84
CA LEU A 23 17.48 -5.42 4.04
C LEU A 23 17.52 -4.91 5.48
N SER A 24 17.80 -3.61 5.63
CA SER A 24 17.53 -2.88 6.87
C SER A 24 16.25 -2.07 6.75
N VAL A 25 15.43 -1.99 7.80
CA VAL A 25 14.27 -1.09 7.87
C VAL A 25 14.29 -0.36 9.20
N GLU A 26 14.26 0.97 9.15
CA GLU A 26 14.18 1.79 10.36
C GLU A 26 12.73 2.03 10.81
N PRO A 27 12.47 2.31 12.10
CA PRO A 27 11.14 2.68 12.57
C PRO A 27 10.54 3.84 11.75
N GLY A 28 9.33 3.63 11.21
CA GLY A 28 8.63 4.62 10.38
C GLY A 28 9.01 4.60 8.90
N GLU A 29 9.96 3.75 8.49
CA GLU A 29 10.33 3.61 7.08
C GLU A 29 9.32 2.76 6.31
N HIS A 30 8.98 3.20 5.10
CA HIS A 30 8.17 2.44 4.16
C HIS A 30 9.04 1.96 3.00
N ILE A 31 8.95 0.67 2.67
CA ILE A 31 9.78 0.06 1.61
C ILE A 31 8.89 -0.51 0.52
N ALA A 32 9.23 -0.19 -0.72
CA ALA A 32 8.62 -0.77 -1.91
C ALA A 32 9.60 -1.76 -2.55
N ILE A 33 9.24 -3.04 -2.55
CA ILE A 33 9.97 -4.10 -3.26
C ILE A 33 9.44 -4.14 -4.70
N VAL A 34 10.32 -3.89 -5.68
CA VAL A 34 9.96 -3.83 -7.09
C VAL A 34 10.84 -4.75 -7.93
N GLY A 35 10.26 -5.35 -8.97
CA GLY A 35 10.94 -6.28 -9.87
C GLY A 35 9.93 -7.09 -10.67
N ASP A 36 10.42 -7.88 -11.63
CA ASP A 36 9.58 -8.62 -12.57
C ASP A 36 8.79 -9.76 -11.90
N ASN A 37 7.78 -10.26 -12.61
CA ASN A 37 7.00 -11.40 -12.15
C ASN A 37 7.90 -12.64 -12.07
N GLY A 38 7.84 -13.36 -10.94
CA GLY A 38 8.65 -14.56 -10.72
C GLY A 38 10.07 -14.32 -10.15
N VAL A 39 10.50 -13.08 -9.93
CA VAL A 39 11.83 -12.76 -9.32
C VAL A 39 11.91 -13.05 -7.81
N GLY A 40 10.86 -13.61 -7.20
CA GLY A 40 10.88 -14.00 -5.78
C GLY A 40 10.36 -12.98 -4.77
N LYS A 41 9.71 -11.88 -5.19
CA LYS A 41 9.16 -10.85 -4.28
C LYS A 41 8.26 -11.43 -3.18
N SER A 42 7.24 -12.22 -3.56
CA SER A 42 6.34 -12.84 -2.58
C SER A 42 7.05 -13.90 -1.73
N THR A 43 8.05 -14.58 -2.29
CA THR A 43 8.91 -15.52 -1.54
C THR A 43 9.67 -14.79 -0.44
N LEU A 44 10.26 -13.63 -0.73
CA LEU A 44 10.95 -12.80 0.25
C LEU A 44 10.02 -12.30 1.35
N LEU A 45 8.83 -11.79 0.99
CA LEU A 45 7.85 -11.31 1.97
C LEU A 45 7.41 -12.43 2.92
N ASN A 46 7.17 -13.63 2.38
CA ASN A 46 6.82 -14.80 3.20
C ASN A 46 7.98 -15.23 4.12
N ALA A 47 9.22 -15.17 3.65
CA ALA A 47 10.39 -15.49 4.46
C ALA A 47 10.56 -14.52 5.64
N ILE A 48 10.40 -13.22 5.38
CA ILE A 48 10.40 -12.18 6.40
C ILE A 48 9.29 -12.44 7.43
N TYR A 49 8.07 -12.68 6.97
CA TYR A 49 6.94 -12.95 7.85
C TYR A 49 7.16 -14.20 8.71
N ASN A 50 7.63 -15.30 8.11
CA ASN A 50 7.88 -16.54 8.85
C ASN A 50 8.99 -16.38 9.91
N LYS A 51 9.99 -15.54 9.64
CA LYS A 51 11.09 -15.28 10.58
C LYS A 51 10.67 -14.41 11.78
N TYR A 52 9.69 -13.54 11.58
CA TYR A 52 9.27 -12.53 12.56
C TYR A 52 7.76 -12.58 12.86
N ASN A 53 7.15 -13.76 12.75
CA ASN A 53 5.71 -13.99 12.82
C ASN A 53 5.04 -13.40 14.07
N ASP A 54 5.74 -13.32 15.20
CA ASP A 54 5.23 -12.75 16.47
C ASP A 54 5.13 -11.21 16.45
N SER A 55 5.74 -10.55 15.48
CA SER A 55 5.88 -9.08 15.40
C SER A 55 5.55 -8.51 14.02
N THR A 56 5.09 -9.36 13.11
CA THR A 56 4.77 -8.98 11.73
C THR A 56 3.37 -9.46 11.37
N TYR A 57 2.73 -8.71 10.49
CA TYR A 57 1.44 -9.07 9.92
C TYR A 57 1.59 -9.11 8.41
N LEU A 58 1.05 -10.16 7.79
CA LEU A 58 0.95 -10.25 6.34
C LEU A 58 -0.48 -9.88 5.93
N MET A 59 -0.63 -8.81 5.16
CA MET A 59 -1.93 -8.41 4.62
C MET A 59 -2.27 -9.27 3.40
N ASP A 60 -3.55 -9.60 3.27
CA ASP A 60 -4.04 -10.30 2.09
C ASP A 60 -3.86 -9.45 0.83
N GLN A 61 -3.54 -10.11 -0.28
CA GLN A 61 -3.39 -9.50 -1.60
C GLN A 61 -4.71 -9.49 -2.39
N GLU A 62 -5.81 -9.96 -1.80
CA GLU A 62 -7.11 -9.93 -2.46
C GLU A 62 -7.66 -8.50 -2.60
N LEU A 63 -7.34 -7.89 -3.75
CA LEU A 63 -7.84 -6.57 -4.17
C LEU A 63 -9.04 -6.68 -5.12
N SER A 64 -9.57 -7.88 -5.35
CA SER A 64 -10.69 -8.15 -6.26
C SER A 64 -11.91 -7.27 -5.94
N LYS A 65 -12.23 -7.12 -4.64
CA LYS A 65 -13.30 -6.26 -4.11
C LYS A 65 -13.12 -4.77 -4.39
N TYR A 66 -11.91 -4.32 -4.69
CA TYR A 66 -11.59 -2.91 -4.94
C TYR A 66 -11.24 -2.63 -6.41
N LYS A 67 -11.50 -3.59 -7.32
CA LYS A 67 -11.08 -3.50 -8.73
C LYS A 67 -11.56 -2.24 -9.45
N ASN A 68 -12.73 -1.73 -9.07
CA ASN A 68 -13.34 -0.55 -9.68
C ASN A 68 -13.23 0.70 -8.79
N GLU A 69 -12.48 0.62 -7.68
CA GLU A 69 -12.41 1.67 -6.69
C GLU A 69 -11.09 2.43 -6.81
N THR A 70 -11.17 3.76 -6.76
CA THR A 70 -9.95 4.59 -6.67
C THR A 70 -9.47 4.63 -5.24
N ALA A 71 -8.16 4.81 -5.01
CA ALA A 71 -7.64 4.97 -3.66
C ALA A 71 -8.30 6.15 -2.91
N ILE A 72 -8.66 7.21 -3.63
CA ILE A 72 -9.38 8.36 -3.08
C ILE A 72 -10.77 7.94 -2.63
N ASN A 73 -11.56 7.29 -3.49
CA ASN A 73 -12.92 6.89 -3.11
C ASN A 73 -12.91 5.86 -1.97
N TYR A 74 -11.93 4.94 -1.96
CA TYR A 74 -11.75 3.99 -0.87
C TYR A 74 -11.52 4.70 0.47
N ILE A 75 -10.65 5.71 0.51
CA ILE A 75 -10.40 6.49 1.74
C ILE A 75 -11.62 7.35 2.09
N MET A 76 -12.28 7.93 1.08
CA MET A 76 -13.52 8.70 1.26
C MET A 76 -14.68 7.84 1.78
N SER A 77 -14.67 6.51 1.58
CA SER A 77 -15.67 5.60 2.15
C SER A 77 -15.68 5.59 3.68
N TRP A 78 -14.61 6.08 4.32
CA TRP A 78 -14.57 6.31 5.77
C TRP A 78 -15.41 7.52 6.20
N TYR A 79 -15.83 8.35 5.25
CA TYR A 79 -16.70 9.51 5.39
C TYR A 79 -17.96 9.33 4.52
N PRO A 80 -18.89 8.42 4.90
CA PRO A 80 -19.98 7.99 4.03
C PRO A 80 -20.88 9.13 3.54
N GLU A 81 -21.23 10.08 4.41
CA GLU A 81 -22.06 11.25 4.06
C GLU A 81 -21.39 12.12 2.97
N LEU A 82 -20.09 12.36 3.08
CA LEU A 82 -19.31 13.08 2.08
C LEU A 82 -19.18 12.31 0.77
N LEU A 83 -18.99 10.99 0.84
CA LEU A 83 -18.90 10.14 -0.34
C LEU A 83 -20.23 10.13 -1.12
N ASP A 84 -21.35 10.00 -0.43
CA ASP A 84 -22.68 10.00 -1.05
C ASP A 84 -22.95 11.30 -1.81
N ILE A 85 -22.64 12.45 -1.18
CA ILE A 85 -22.76 13.77 -1.83
C ILE A 85 -21.82 13.85 -3.04
N LYS A 86 -20.55 13.42 -2.90
CA LYS A 86 -19.56 13.44 -3.98
C LYS A 86 -19.99 12.60 -5.19
N LEU A 87 -20.60 11.44 -4.95
CA LEU A 87 -21.13 10.59 -6.02
C LEU A 87 -22.34 11.24 -6.68
N ALA A 88 -23.24 11.83 -5.90
CA ALA A 88 -24.40 12.55 -6.42
C ALA A 88 -24.02 13.77 -7.27
N MET A 89 -22.92 14.46 -6.94
CA MET A 89 -22.36 15.57 -7.74
C MET A 89 -22.04 15.19 -9.20
N GLN A 90 -21.85 13.91 -9.51
CA GLN A 90 -21.62 13.46 -10.89
C GLN A 90 -22.86 13.62 -11.78
N THR A 91 -24.05 13.64 -11.16
CA THR A 91 -25.35 13.74 -11.85
C THR A 91 -26.11 15.02 -11.51
N ASP A 92 -25.78 15.67 -10.40
CA ASP A 92 -26.49 16.84 -9.87
C ASP A 92 -25.50 17.88 -9.32
N TYR A 93 -25.38 19.02 -10.00
CA TYR A 93 -24.46 20.09 -9.63
C TYR A 93 -24.91 20.88 -8.38
N GLU A 94 -26.17 20.80 -7.96
CA GLU A 94 -26.64 21.49 -6.75
C GLU A 94 -25.98 20.93 -5.49
N LYS A 95 -25.54 19.66 -5.55
CA LYS A 95 -24.80 18.97 -4.49
C LYS A 95 -23.41 19.51 -4.20
N ILE A 96 -22.88 20.40 -5.06
CA ILE A 96 -21.61 21.07 -4.80
C ILE A 96 -21.70 21.92 -3.52
N GLY A 97 -22.84 22.55 -3.25
CA GLY A 97 -23.05 23.35 -2.03
C GLY A 97 -22.89 22.50 -0.76
N ASP A 98 -23.67 21.42 -0.67
CA ASP A 98 -23.62 20.45 0.43
C ASP A 98 -22.18 19.92 0.65
N TYR A 99 -21.45 19.67 -0.43
CA TYR A 99 -20.07 19.18 -0.35
C TYR A 99 -19.08 20.20 0.23
N ILE A 100 -19.25 21.48 -0.13
CA ILE A 100 -18.45 22.58 0.40
C ILE A 100 -18.76 22.82 1.88
N GLU A 101 -20.03 22.76 2.27
CA GLU A 101 -20.44 22.96 3.66
C GLU A 101 -19.81 21.95 4.63
N LEU A 102 -19.54 20.73 4.15
CA LEU A 102 -18.87 19.68 4.90
C LEU A 102 -17.33 19.67 4.74
N ASN A 103 -16.74 20.73 4.18
CA ASN A 103 -15.30 20.85 3.91
C ASN A 103 -14.74 19.72 3.05
N GLY A 104 -15.54 19.15 2.14
CA GLY A 104 -15.17 17.95 1.38
C GLY A 104 -13.88 18.11 0.56
N TYR A 105 -13.68 19.27 -0.09
CA TYR A 105 -12.45 19.55 -0.85
C TYR A 105 -11.21 19.63 0.02
N GLU A 106 -11.32 20.19 1.23
CA GLU A 106 -10.18 20.30 2.15
C GLU A 106 -9.77 18.92 2.66
N ILE A 107 -10.74 18.06 2.98
CA ILE A 107 -10.49 16.67 3.38
C ILE A 107 -9.79 15.90 2.26
N GLU A 108 -10.25 16.02 1.01
CA GLU A 108 -9.58 15.41 -0.14
C GLU A 108 -8.14 15.90 -0.30
N GLU A 109 -7.91 17.21 -0.15
CA GLU A 109 -6.58 17.79 -0.24
C GLU A 109 -5.66 17.22 0.86
N GLN A 110 -6.16 17.12 2.10
CA GLN A 110 -5.42 16.52 3.21
C GLN A 110 -5.09 15.04 2.95
N ILE A 111 -6.01 14.27 2.38
CA ILE A 111 -5.78 12.87 1.97
C ILE A 111 -4.66 12.80 0.93
N ILE A 112 -4.72 13.63 -0.11
CA ILE A 112 -3.73 13.67 -1.18
C ILE A 112 -2.37 14.12 -0.65
N PHE A 113 -2.34 15.16 0.18
CA PHE A 113 -1.12 15.69 0.79
C PHE A 113 -0.44 14.63 1.65
N THR A 114 -1.19 13.98 2.54
CA THR A 114 -0.69 12.91 3.39
C THR A 114 -0.16 11.75 2.55
N SER A 115 -0.88 11.36 1.50
CA SER A 115 -0.45 10.30 0.57
C SER A 115 0.87 10.64 -0.14
N LYS A 116 1.08 11.90 -0.54
CA LYS A 116 2.33 12.37 -1.16
C LYS A 116 3.48 12.47 -0.16
N ALA A 117 3.19 12.71 1.12
CA ALA A 117 4.19 12.78 2.18
C ALA A 117 4.77 11.39 2.54
N ILE A 118 4.06 10.29 2.24
CA ILE A 118 4.57 8.94 2.43
C ILE A 118 5.76 8.70 1.49
N LYS A 119 6.95 8.61 2.08
CA LYS A 119 8.19 8.32 1.36
C LYS A 119 8.44 6.82 1.35
N PHE A 120 8.53 6.25 0.15
CA PHE A 120 8.97 4.87 -0.04
C PHE A 120 10.43 4.81 -0.48
N ARG A 121 11.24 4.01 0.22
CA ARG A 121 12.52 3.56 -0.34
C ARG A 121 12.26 2.38 -1.27
N ARG A 122 12.74 2.47 -2.50
CA ARG A 122 12.61 1.39 -3.49
C ARG A 122 13.78 0.43 -3.39
N VAL A 123 13.50 -0.85 -3.26
CA VAL A 123 14.47 -1.94 -3.37
C VAL A 123 14.18 -2.70 -4.66
N ARG A 124 15.15 -2.74 -5.57
CA ARG A 124 15.02 -3.37 -6.89
C ARG A 124 15.64 -4.75 -6.88
N PHE A 125 14.87 -5.72 -7.35
CA PHE A 125 15.31 -7.09 -7.62
C PHE A 125 15.53 -7.23 -9.12
N ARG A 126 16.64 -7.87 -9.50
CA ARG A 126 17.01 -8.18 -10.88
C ARG A 126 17.05 -9.70 -11.05
#